data_AF-A0A6M1Y6U7-F1
#
_entry.id   AF-A0A6M1Y6U7-F1
#
_cell.length_a   1.000
_cell.length_b   1.000
_cell.length_c   1.000
_cell.angle_alpha   90.00
_cell.angle_beta   90.00
_cell.angle_gamma   90.00
#
_symmetry.space_group_name_H-M   'P 1'
#
loop_
_entity.id
_entity.type
_entity.pdbx_description
1 polymer ?
#
loop_
_entity_poly.entity_id
_entity_poly.type
_entity_poly.pdbx_seq_one_letter_code
_entity_poly.pdbx_strand_id
1 'polypeptide(L)'
;MKPMPQLRSEDPLPATAVQALLDAAYALDAAAAADAWDEALEMETLCRELLTALLAGPQDLEKAEAIETVAMIYRRVMTLAERCRDTVAGELNQVRQGRRATRAYDAERGA
;
A
#
# COMPACT_ATOMS: atom_id res chain seq x y z
N MET A 1 17.96 12.03 54.17
CA MET A 1 18.09 12.01 52.70
C MET A 1 17.21 10.89 52.17
N LYS A 2 16.11 11.21 51.47
CA LYS A 2 15.28 10.23 50.77
C LYS A 2 15.78 10.14 49.31
N PRO A 3 15.95 8.95 48.74
CA PRO A 3 16.38 8.81 47.35
C PRO A 3 15.27 9.29 46.40
N MET A 4 15.69 9.96 45.32
CA MET A 4 14.81 10.40 44.22
C MET A 4 14.18 9.19 43.51
N PRO A 5 12.89 9.26 43.12
CA PRO A 5 12.30 8.25 42.26
C PRO A 5 12.88 8.36 40.86
N GLN A 6 13.25 7.20 40.34
CA GLN A 6 13.89 6.96 39.05
C GLN A 6 12.98 7.39 37.89
N LEU A 7 13.65 7.72 36.77
CA LEU A 7 13.06 8.10 35.49
C LEU A 7 11.83 7.25 35.15
N ARG A 8 10.69 7.91 34.99
CA ARG A 8 9.56 7.33 34.28
C ARG A 8 10.02 7.05 32.86
N SER A 9 9.95 5.77 32.51
CA SER A 9 9.85 5.23 31.16
C SER A 9 9.21 6.24 30.21
N GLU A 10 9.95 6.59 29.17
CA GLU A 10 9.47 7.34 28.02
C GLU A 10 8.38 6.49 27.35
N ASP A 11 7.11 6.79 27.67
CA ASP A 11 6.01 6.43 26.79
C ASP A 11 6.30 7.09 25.42
N PRO A 12 6.18 6.37 24.29
CA PRO A 12 6.41 6.98 22.99
C PRO A 12 5.41 8.14 22.85
N LEU A 13 5.95 9.35 22.66
CA LEU A 13 5.19 10.57 22.41
C LEU A 13 4.12 10.28 21.34
N PRO A 14 2.91 10.85 21.45
CA PRO A 14 1.87 10.65 20.45
C PRO A 14 2.42 11.03 19.08
N ALA A 15 2.44 10.06 18.15
CA ALA A 15 2.86 10.30 16.78
C ALA A 15 2.05 11.49 16.22
N THR A 16 2.73 12.47 15.62
CA THR A 16 2.05 13.59 14.98
C THR A 16 1.14 13.07 13.85
N ALA A 17 0.07 13.78 13.51
CA ALA A 17 -0.81 13.38 12.41
C ALA A 17 -0.04 13.25 11.06
N VAL A 18 1.02 14.05 10.89
CA VAL A 18 1.97 13.94 9.77
C VAL A 18 2.71 12.60 9.82
N GLN A 19 3.28 12.24 10.97
CA GLN A 19 4.01 10.99 11.12
C GLN A 19 3.11 9.78 10.87
N ALA A 20 1.90 9.78 11.42
CA ALA A 20 0.93 8.70 11.20
C ALA A 20 0.58 8.54 9.71
N LEU A 21 0.43 9.65 8.97
CA LEU A 21 0.19 9.63 7.53
C LEU A 21 1.38 9.05 6.76
N LEU A 22 2.60 9.46 7.11
CA LEU A 22 3.80 8.96 6.47
C LEU A 22 4.00 7.46 6.74
N ASP A 23 3.79 7.02 7.99
CA ASP A 23 3.89 5.61 8.36
C ASP A 23 2.88 4.75 7.59
N ALA A 24 1.63 5.19 7.49
CA ALA A 24 0.60 4.52 6.69
C ALA A 24 0.97 4.47 5.20
N ALA A 25 1.53 5.55 4.65
CA ALA A 25 1.94 5.60 3.25
C ALA A 25 3.13 4.67 2.97
N TYR A 26 4.12 4.60 3.87
CA TYR A 26 5.22 3.66 3.74
C TYR A 26 4.75 2.20 3.88
N ALA A 27 3.81 1.92 4.78
CA ALA A 27 3.19 0.60 4.89
C ALA A 27 2.42 0.21 3.61
N LEU A 28 1.69 1.16 3.01
CA LEU A 28 1.04 0.98 1.70
C LEU A 28 2.07 0.63 0.60
N ASP A 29 3.19 1.35 0.50
CA ASP A 29 4.23 1.03 -0.48
C ASP A 29 4.83 -0.35 -0.26
N ALA A 30 5.09 -0.71 1.00
CA ALA A 30 5.64 -2.02 1.38
C ALA A 30 4.67 -3.16 1.02
N ALA A 31 3.39 -3.02 1.35
CA ALA A 31 2.36 -4.01 1.03
C ALA A 31 2.20 -4.18 -0.49
N ALA A 32 2.15 -3.07 -1.24
CA ALA A 32 2.08 -3.12 -2.70
C ALA A 32 3.33 -3.76 -3.33
N ALA A 33 4.52 -3.46 -2.80
CA ALA A 33 5.77 -4.07 -3.27
C ALA A 33 5.87 -5.58 -2.95
N ALA A 34 5.13 -6.05 -1.95
CA ALA A 34 5.02 -7.45 -1.57
C ALA A 34 3.84 -8.19 -2.25
N ASP A 35 3.13 -7.56 -3.20
CA ASP A 35 1.89 -8.06 -3.81
C ASP A 35 0.76 -8.36 -2.78
N ALA A 36 0.83 -7.77 -1.58
CA ALA A 36 -0.16 -7.91 -0.52
C ALA A 36 -1.30 -6.89 -0.71
N TRP A 37 -2.11 -7.08 -1.76
CA TRP A 37 -3.09 -6.08 -2.21
C TRP A 37 -4.24 -5.80 -1.25
N ASP A 38 -4.63 -6.78 -0.42
CA ASP A 38 -5.65 -6.57 0.61
C ASP A 38 -5.13 -5.64 1.72
N GLU A 39 -3.90 -5.88 2.21
CA GLU A 39 -3.23 -5.02 3.19
C GLU A 39 -2.95 -3.62 2.61
N ALA A 40 -2.56 -3.55 1.33
CA ALA A 40 -2.41 -2.29 0.63
C ALA A 40 -3.73 -1.48 0.60
N LEU A 41 -4.88 -2.13 0.39
CA LEU A 41 -6.17 -1.45 0.39
C LEU A 41 -6.56 -0.91 1.79
N GLU A 42 -6.26 -1.67 2.84
CA GLU A 42 -6.45 -1.23 4.22
C GLU A 42 -5.60 0.01 4.53
N MET A 43 -4.32 0.00 4.14
CA MET A 43 -3.41 1.13 4.34
C MET A 43 -3.80 2.34 3.48
N GLU A 44 -4.32 2.15 2.27
CA GLU A 44 -4.85 3.23 1.43
C GLU A 44 -6.05 3.92 2.09
N THR A 45 -6.94 3.14 2.68
CA THR A 45 -8.11 3.66 3.41
C THR A 45 -7.64 4.51 4.59
N LEU A 46 -6.69 4.01 5.39
CA LEU A 46 -6.10 4.74 6.50
C LEU A 46 -5.43 6.04 6.05
N CYS A 47 -4.64 6.00 4.96
CA CYS A 47 -4.02 7.19 4.37
C CYS A 47 -5.06 8.25 4.00
N ARG A 48 -6.19 7.84 3.42
CA ARG A 48 -7.27 8.76 3.01
C ARG A 48 -7.93 9.43 4.23
N GLU A 49 -8.17 8.69 5.30
CA GLU A 49 -8.72 9.22 6.54
C GLU A 49 -7.78 10.25 7.18
N LEU A 50 -6.49 9.91 7.27
CA LEU A 50 -5.45 10.78 7.80
C LEU A 50 -5.27 12.05 6.95
N LEU A 51 -5.23 11.92 5.62
CA LEU A 51 -5.17 13.06 4.70
C LEU A 51 -6.36 14.00 4.89
N THR A 52 -7.58 13.43 5.00
CA THR A 52 -8.79 14.23 5.19
C THR A 52 -8.73 15.02 6.50
N ALA A 53 -8.30 14.39 7.59
CA ALA A 53 -8.12 15.06 8.87
C ALA A 53 -7.04 16.15 8.82
N LEU A 54 -5.93 15.88 8.11
CA LEU A 54 -4.79 16.78 8.01
C LEU A 54 -5.10 18.04 7.17
N LEU A 55 -5.91 17.88 6.11
CA LEU A 55 -6.38 18.95 5.24
C LEU A 55 -7.46 19.84 5.89
N ALA A 56 -8.18 19.34 6.89
CA ALA A 56 -9.18 20.14 7.62
C ALA A 56 -8.57 21.21 8.54
N GLY A 57 -7.27 21.09 8.85
CA GLY A 57 -6.55 22.02 9.72
C GLY A 57 -5.80 23.13 8.97
N PRO A 58 -5.16 24.05 9.72
CA PRO A 58 -4.24 25.03 9.15
C PRO A 58 -3.08 24.31 8.46
N GLN A 59 -2.66 24.85 7.31
CA GLN A 59 -1.59 24.29 6.50
C GLN A 59 -0.24 24.94 6.86
N ASP A 60 0.80 24.12 6.95
CA ASP A 60 2.17 24.52 7.18
C ASP A 60 3.10 23.78 6.22
N LEU A 61 4.40 24.12 6.27
CA LEU A 61 5.40 23.54 5.38
C LEU A 61 5.57 22.03 5.59
N GLU A 62 5.54 21.57 6.85
CA GLU A 62 5.71 20.15 7.19
C GLU A 62 4.59 19.29 6.58
N LYS A 63 3.35 19.76 6.65
CA LYS A 63 2.20 19.11 6.01
C LYS A 63 2.32 19.08 4.48
N ALA A 64 2.79 20.17 3.88
CA ALA A 64 2.97 20.24 2.43
C ALA A 64 4.02 19.23 1.95
N GLU A 65 5.17 19.15 2.63
CA GLU A 65 6.23 18.17 2.34
C GLU A 65 5.76 16.72 2.53
N ALA A 66 4.96 16.47 3.57
CA ALA A 66 4.36 15.17 3.80
C ALA A 66 3.39 14.77 2.68
N ILE A 67 2.51 15.68 2.25
CA ILE A 67 1.58 15.44 1.14
C ILE A 67 2.33 15.16 -0.16
N GLU A 68 3.43 15.87 -0.44
CA GLU A 68 4.26 15.61 -1.61
C GLU A 68 4.88 14.19 -1.57
N THR A 69 5.38 13.79 -0.40
CA THR A 69 5.92 12.44 -0.18
C THR A 69 4.85 11.38 -0.40
N VAL A 70 3.66 11.56 0.15
CA VAL A 70 2.52 10.65 -0.05
C VAL A 70 2.14 10.57 -1.54
N ALA A 71 2.11 11.70 -2.25
CA ALA A 71 1.83 11.72 -3.68
C ALA A 71 2.88 10.95 -4.50
N MET A 72 4.16 11.02 -4.12
CA MET A 72 5.22 10.21 -4.73
C MET A 72 4.99 8.72 -4.51
N ILE A 73 4.63 8.32 -3.29
CA ILE A 73 4.33 6.92 -2.95
C ILE A 73 3.14 6.41 -3.76
N TYR A 74 2.03 7.15 -3.82
CA TYR A 74 0.84 6.74 -4.59
C TYR A 74 1.17 6.52 -6.07
N ARG A 75 1.99 7.39 -6.69
CA ARG A 75 2.43 7.19 -8.09
C ARG A 75 3.22 5.88 -8.27
N ARG A 76 4.08 5.54 -7.32
CA ARG A 76 4.84 4.29 -7.33
C ARG A 76 3.91 3.09 -7.17
N VAL A 77 2.98 3.14 -6.22
CA VAL A 77 1.98 2.08 -6.00
C VAL A 77 1.10 1.86 -7.23
N MET A 78 0.66 2.93 -7.91
CA MET A 78 -0.07 2.83 -9.17
C MET A 78 0.75 2.09 -10.25
N THR A 79 2.05 2.40 -10.36
CA THR A 79 2.95 1.71 -11.29
C THR A 79 3.07 0.21 -10.96
N LEU A 80 3.12 -0.14 -9.68
CA LEU A 80 3.14 -1.55 -9.25
C LEU A 80 1.83 -2.25 -9.59
N ALA A 81 0.70 -1.61 -9.33
CA ALA A 81 -0.62 -2.16 -9.64
C ALA A 81 -0.83 -2.38 -11.15
N GLU A 82 -0.37 -1.44 -11.99
CA GLU A 82 -0.39 -1.60 -13.45
C GLU A 82 0.42 -2.81 -13.91
N ARG A 83 1.65 -2.97 -13.39
CA ARG A 83 2.49 -4.13 -13.69
C ARG A 83 1.84 -5.44 -13.23
N CYS A 84 1.26 -5.46 -12.03
CA CYS A 84 0.56 -6.64 -11.52
C CYS A 84 -0.62 -7.02 -12.43
N ARG A 85 -1.43 -6.03 -12.86
CA ARG A 85 -2.52 -6.25 -13.81
C ARG A 85 -2.04 -6.83 -15.14
N ASP A 86 -0.93 -6.33 -15.68
CA ASP A 86 -0.36 -6.83 -16.94
C ASP A 86 0.12 -8.28 -16.80
N THR A 87 0.77 -8.62 -15.67
CA THR A 87 1.18 -9.99 -15.35
C THR A 87 -0.03 -10.93 -15.29
N VAL A 88 -1.06 -10.57 -14.50
CA VAL A 88 -2.28 -11.39 -14.36
C VAL A 88 -3.01 -11.55 -15.70
N ALA A 89 -3.07 -10.50 -16.52
CA ALA A 89 -3.65 -10.58 -17.86
C ALA A 89 -2.86 -11.53 -18.78
N GLY A 90 -1.53 -11.50 -18.70
CA GLY A 90 -0.64 -12.42 -19.40
C GLY A 90 -0.89 -13.88 -19.00
N GLU A 91 -0.91 -14.17 -17.70
CA GLU A 91 -1.16 -15.50 -17.16
C GLU A 91 -2.55 -16.03 -17.56
N LEU A 92 -3.58 -15.19 -17.46
CA LEU A 92 -4.94 -15.57 -17.86
C LEU A 92 -5.03 -15.92 -19.34
N ASN A 93 -4.33 -15.18 -20.20
CA ASN A 93 -4.27 -15.47 -21.63
C ASN A 93 -3.54 -16.80 -21.91
N GLN A 94 -2.44 -17.08 -21.20
CA GLN A 94 -1.74 -18.36 -21.31
C GLN A 94 -2.63 -19.54 -20.90
N VAL A 95 -3.35 -19.42 -19.77
CA VAL A 95 -4.30 -20.46 -19.32
C VAL A 95 -5.42 -20.68 -20.33
N ARG A 96 -5.96 -19.60 -20.92
CA ARG A 96 -6.99 -19.69 -21.97
C ARG A 96 -6.47 -20.40 -23.22
N GLN A 97 -5.24 -20.11 -23.64
CA GLN A 97 -4.60 -20.77 -24.78
C GLN A 97 -4.35 -22.26 -24.49
N GLY A 98 -3.83 -22.61 -23.31
CA GLY A 98 -3.62 -24.00 -22.89
C GLY A 98 -4.92 -24.81 -22.87
N ARG A 99 -6.02 -24.23 -22.38
CA ARG A 99 -7.35 -24.86 -22.43
C ARG A 99 -7.87 -25.06 -23.85
N ARG A 100 -7.63 -24.12 -24.77
CA ARG A 100 -8.00 -24.27 -26.19
C ARG A 100 -7.19 -25.37 -26.87
N ALA A 101 -5.88 -25.44 -26.64
CA ALA A 101 -5.02 -26.48 -27.20
C ALA A 101 -5.43 -27.87 -26.69
N THR A 102 -5.66 -28.02 -25.38
CA THR A 102 -6.11 -29.30 -24.78
C THR A 102 -7.42 -29.78 -25.40
N ARG A 103 -8.41 -28.88 -25.55
CA ARG A 103 -9.70 -29.22 -26.19
C ARG A 103 -9.56 -29.63 -27.66
N ALA A 104 -8.63 -29.02 -28.41
CA ALA A 104 -8.37 -29.40 -29.79
C ALA A 104 -7.77 -30.81 -29.88
N TYR A 105 -6.82 -31.13 -29.00
CA TYR A 105 -6.23 -32.47 -28.91
C TYR A 105 -7.25 -33.54 -28.51
N ASP A 106 -8.14 -33.26 -27.55
CA ASP A 106 -9.18 -34.21 -27.14
C ASP A 106 -10.21 -34.45 -28.27
N ALA A 107 -10.49 -33.43 -29.08
CA ALA A 107 -11.37 -33.55 -30.24
C ALA A 107 -10.75 -34.41 -31.37
N GLU A 108 -9.43 -34.33 -31.58
CA GLU A 108 -8.71 -35.16 -32.56
C GLU A 108 -8.51 -36.62 -32.10
N ARG A 109 -8.48 -36.88 -30.78
CA ARG A 109 -8.34 -38.24 -30.23
C ARG A 109 -9.63 -39.04 -30.14
N GLY A 110 -10.78 -38.37 -30.20
CA GLY A 110 -12.11 -38.98 -30.14
C GLY A 110 -12.80 -39.19 -31.49
N ALA A 111 -12.15 -38.79 -32.60
CA ALA A 111 -12.59 -39.00 -33.98
C ALA A 111 -11.86 -40.20 -34.61
#